data_AF-A0A1Z4RUI6-F1
#
_entry.id   AF-A0A1Z4RUI6-F1
#
_cell.length_a   1.000
_cell.length_b   1.000
_cell.length_c   1.000
_cell.angle_alpha   90.00
_cell.angle_beta   90.00
_cell.angle_gamma   90.00
#
_symmetry.space_group_name_H-M   'P 1'
#
loop_
_entity.id
_entity.type
_entity.pdbx_description
1 polymer ?
#
loop_
_entity_poly.entity_id
_entity_poly.type
_entity_poly.pdbx_seq_one_letter_code
_entity_poly.pdbx_strand_id
1 'polypeptide(L)'
;MMKYNLTKLFALAFLLVAMFITPVNFAVAGTVKSDPAQTAKQAAKEVVKDTGVKDQFGQSEKGKEFIEKAQEKASENLDKLAKKAESKPELPNSQELFLKNISDQ
;
A
#
# COMPACT_ATOMS: atom_id res chain seq x y z
N MET A 1 15.76 -9.21 -51.33
CA MET A 1 15.60 -7.76 -51.05
C MET A 1 14.23 -7.55 -50.42
N MET A 2 14.14 -7.58 -49.10
CA MET A 2 12.87 -7.56 -48.37
C MET A 2 12.39 -6.10 -48.24
N LYS A 3 11.29 -5.76 -48.91
CA LYS A 3 10.67 -4.43 -48.81
C LYS A 3 9.95 -4.37 -47.45
N TYR A 4 10.64 -3.92 -46.42
CA TYR A 4 10.02 -3.63 -45.14
C TYR A 4 9.05 -2.46 -45.35
N ASN A 5 7.75 -2.72 -45.20
CA ASN A 5 6.73 -1.69 -45.31
C ASN A 5 6.98 -0.65 -44.23
N LEU A 6 7.34 0.57 -44.64
CA LEU A 6 7.76 1.67 -43.78
C LEU A 6 6.76 1.92 -42.62
N THR A 7 5.46 1.73 -42.90
CA THR A 7 4.36 1.76 -41.91
C THR A 7 4.50 0.74 -40.78
N LYS A 8 4.99 -0.47 -41.06
CA LYS A 8 5.26 -1.49 -40.03
C LYS A 8 6.46 -1.10 -39.17
N LEU A 9 7.44 -0.42 -39.75
CA LEU A 9 8.62 0.07 -39.03
C LEU A 9 8.24 1.20 -38.06
N PHE A 10 7.39 2.14 -38.50
CA PHE A 10 6.85 3.20 -37.67
C PHE A 10 5.97 2.67 -36.53
N ALA A 11 5.12 1.69 -36.81
CA ALA A 11 4.28 1.07 -35.77
C ALA A 11 5.12 0.38 -34.69
N LEU A 12 6.20 -0.31 -35.07
CA LEU A 12 7.09 -0.98 -34.13
C LEU A 12 7.88 0.03 -33.28
N ALA A 13 8.35 1.12 -33.89
CA ALA A 13 9.04 2.19 -33.17
C ALA A 13 8.11 2.88 -32.16
N PHE A 14 6.85 3.13 -32.53
CA PHE A 14 5.88 3.77 -31.65
C PHE A 14 5.53 2.87 -30.44
N LEU A 15 5.40 1.56 -30.65
CA LEU A 15 5.18 0.59 -29.59
C LEU A 15 6.35 0.56 -28.58
N LEU A 16 7.59 0.66 -29.07
CA LEU A 16 8.79 0.68 -28.22
C LEU A 16 8.86 1.96 -27.37
N VAL A 17 8.53 3.12 -27.94
CA VAL A 17 8.52 4.39 -27.20
C VAL A 17 7.43 4.42 -26.13
N ALA A 18 6.25 3.83 -26.40
CA ALA A 18 5.15 3.78 -25.43
C ALA A 18 5.54 3.05 -24.14
N MET A 19 6.40 2.01 -24.21
CA MET A 19 6.88 1.29 -23.02
C MET A 19 7.78 2.14 -22.10
N PHE A 20 8.42 3.20 -22.61
CA PHE A 20 9.27 4.09 -21.80
C PHE A 20 8.51 5.24 -21.14
N ILE A 21 7.32 5.58 -21.64
CA ILE A 21 6.53 6.75 -21.16
C ILE A 21 5.47 6.31 -20.14
N THR A 22 5.05 5.04 -20.13
CA THR A 22 4.20 4.52 -19.06
C THR A 22 4.98 4.48 -17.75
N PRO A 23 4.56 5.21 -16.69
CA PRO A 23 5.15 5.02 -15.39
C PRO A 23 4.94 3.56 -15.02
N VAL A 24 6.05 2.84 -14.85
CA VAL A 24 6.03 1.51 -14.30
C VAL A 24 5.60 1.69 -12.85
N ASN A 25 4.29 1.67 -12.60
CA ASN A 25 3.76 1.44 -11.27
C ASN A 25 4.13 0.01 -10.92
N PHE A 26 5.39 -0.18 -10.50
CA PHE A 26 5.82 -1.38 -9.83
C PHE A 26 4.99 -1.47 -8.55
N ALA A 27 3.82 -2.12 -8.65
CA ALA A 27 3.23 -2.77 -7.51
C ALA A 27 4.26 -3.82 -7.08
N VAL A 28 5.06 -3.48 -6.07
CA VAL A 28 5.95 -4.42 -5.38
C VAL A 28 5.04 -5.35 -4.58
N ALA A 29 4.34 -6.22 -5.30
CA ALA A 29 3.45 -7.24 -4.74
C ALA A 29 4.19 -8.56 -4.83
N GLY A 30 4.84 -8.92 -3.73
CA GLY A 30 5.44 -10.23 -3.54
C GLY A 30 6.93 -10.30 -3.90
N THR A 31 7.77 -10.42 -2.85
CA THR A 31 8.91 -11.37 -2.77
C THR A 31 9.77 -11.18 -1.51
N VAL A 32 9.39 -10.33 -0.56
CA VAL A 32 10.01 -10.35 0.78
C VAL A 32 8.95 -10.86 1.74
N LYS A 33 9.20 -12.00 2.40
CA LYS A 33 8.41 -12.46 3.53
C LYS A 33 8.40 -11.31 4.52
N SER A 34 7.31 -10.54 4.54
CA SER A 34 7.31 -9.22 5.15
C SER A 34 7.41 -9.41 6.65
N ASP A 35 8.38 -8.74 7.28
CA ASP A 35 8.50 -8.75 8.72
C ASP A 35 7.19 -8.19 9.29
N PRO A 36 6.46 -8.92 10.15
CA PRO A 36 5.17 -8.46 10.67
C PRO A 36 5.23 -7.07 11.32
N ALA A 37 6.38 -6.72 11.91
CA ALA A 37 6.58 -5.36 12.41
C ALA A 37 6.63 -4.32 11.29
N GLN A 38 7.32 -4.60 10.19
CA GLN A 38 7.39 -3.71 9.04
C GLN A 38 6.04 -3.57 8.36
N THR A 39 5.29 -4.67 8.23
CA THR A 39 3.93 -4.66 7.67
C THR A 39 2.98 -3.84 8.52
N ALA A 40 3.03 -3.98 9.85
CA ALA A 40 2.25 -3.14 10.76
C ALA A 40 2.66 -1.65 10.67
N LYS A 41 3.96 -1.33 10.55
CA LYS A 41 4.43 0.06 10.28
C LYS A 41 3.90 0.61 8.96
N GLN A 42 3.86 -0.21 7.92
CA GLN A 42 3.33 0.20 6.63
C GLN A 42 1.82 0.44 6.70
N ALA A 43 1.07 -0.45 7.34
CA ALA A 43 -0.36 -0.28 7.57
C ALA A 43 -0.66 1.00 8.39
N ALA A 44 0.16 1.33 9.39
CA ALA A 44 0.05 2.56 10.17
C ALA A 44 0.18 3.82 9.29
N LYS A 45 1.03 3.78 8.26
CA LYS A 45 1.18 4.87 7.28
C LYS A 45 0.02 4.91 6.28
N GLU A 46 -0.52 3.75 5.92
CA GLU A 46 -1.58 3.66 4.92
C GLU A 46 -2.93 4.14 5.46
N VAL A 47 -3.25 3.82 6.73
CA VAL A 47 -4.57 4.11 7.31
C VAL A 47 -4.89 5.60 7.44
N VAL A 48 -3.87 6.45 7.52
CA VAL A 48 -4.01 7.92 7.58
C VAL A 48 -4.01 8.58 6.21
N LYS A 49 -3.74 7.83 5.13
CA LYS A 49 -3.84 8.40 3.79
C LYS A 49 -5.27 8.74 3.48
N ASP A 50 -5.43 9.79 2.67
CA ASP A 50 -6.72 10.12 2.12
C ASP A 50 -7.12 9.07 1.08
N THR A 51 -8.21 8.37 1.38
CA THR A 51 -8.81 7.32 0.56
C THR A 51 -10.19 7.73 0.05
N GLY A 52 -10.60 8.99 0.28
CA GLY A 52 -11.96 9.46 -0.01
C GLY A 52 -13.01 9.04 1.03
N VAL A 53 -12.61 8.32 2.10
CA VAL A 53 -13.53 7.92 3.20
C VAL A 53 -14.11 9.14 3.91
N LYS A 54 -13.33 10.22 4.06
CA LYS A 54 -13.82 11.49 4.62
C LYS A 54 -14.90 12.12 3.74
N ASP A 55 -14.80 11.99 2.42
CA ASP A 55 -15.81 12.54 1.50
C ASP A 55 -17.07 11.68 1.45
N GLN A 56 -16.94 10.35 1.61
CA GLN A 56 -18.07 9.43 1.59
C GLN A 56 -18.85 9.42 2.91
N PHE A 57 -18.15 9.40 4.04
CA PHE A 57 -18.74 9.18 5.37
C PHE A 57 -18.61 10.39 6.30
N GLY A 58 -17.79 11.38 5.96
CA GLY A 58 -17.56 12.61 6.73
C GLY A 58 -18.31 13.81 6.15
N GLN A 59 -19.58 13.64 5.78
CA GLN A 59 -20.38 14.70 5.14
C GLN A 59 -20.66 15.93 6.03
N SER A 60 -20.24 15.89 7.29
CA SER A 60 -20.27 17.02 8.22
C SER A 60 -18.89 17.22 8.85
N GLU A 61 -18.61 18.43 9.33
CA GLU A 61 -17.36 18.75 10.05
C GLU A 61 -17.07 17.76 11.18
N LYS A 62 -18.09 17.45 12.00
CA LYS A 62 -17.97 16.44 13.07
C LYS A 62 -17.70 15.03 12.53
N GLY A 63 -18.24 14.68 11.36
CA GLY A 63 -17.98 13.41 10.70
C GLY A 63 -16.54 13.30 10.19
N LYS A 64 -16.01 14.37 9.59
CA LYS A 64 -14.59 14.44 9.18
C LYS A 64 -13.66 14.30 10.37
N GLU A 65 -13.94 15.06 11.44
CA GLU A 65 -13.16 15.02 12.68
C GLU A 65 -13.20 13.61 13.32
N PHE A 66 -14.36 12.96 13.32
CA PHE A 66 -14.49 11.59 13.82
C PHE A 66 -13.64 10.60 13.01
N ILE A 67 -13.71 10.67 11.68
CA ILE A 67 -12.95 9.79 10.78
C ILE A 67 -11.45 10.04 10.97
N GLU A 68 -11.02 11.29 11.04
CA GLU A 68 -9.64 11.67 11.29
C GLU A 68 -9.11 11.10 12.59
N LYS A 69 -9.83 11.28 13.70
CA LYS A 69 -9.47 10.70 15.00
C LYS A 69 -9.42 9.17 14.96
N ALA A 70 -10.32 8.53 14.22
CA ALA A 70 -10.32 7.08 14.05
C ALA A 70 -9.08 6.59 13.28
N GLN A 71 -8.72 7.28 12.19
CA GLN A 71 -7.52 6.99 11.39
C GLN A 71 -6.24 7.19 12.22
N GLU A 72 -6.14 8.30 12.95
CA GLU A 72 -5.02 8.57 13.87
C GLU A 72 -4.90 7.47 14.93
N LYS A 73 -6.02 7.07 15.54
CA LYS A 73 -6.03 6.03 16.57
C LYS A 73 -5.62 4.66 16.03
N ALA A 74 -6.09 4.33 14.83
CA ALA A 74 -5.70 3.10 14.14
C ALA A 74 -4.20 3.10 13.82
N SER A 75 -3.67 4.23 13.33
CA SER A 75 -2.23 4.41 13.06
C SER A 75 -1.38 4.23 14.32
N GLU A 76 -1.77 4.87 15.41
CA GLU A 76 -1.08 4.75 16.71
C GLU A 76 -1.05 3.30 17.21
N ASN A 77 -2.16 2.57 17.08
CA ASN A 77 -2.26 1.18 17.51
C ASN A 77 -1.37 0.26 16.65
N LEU A 78 -1.32 0.48 15.34
CA LEU A 78 -0.48 -0.28 14.42
C LEU A 78 1.02 0.00 14.66
N ASP A 79 1.40 1.25 14.90
CA ASP A 79 2.79 1.60 15.23
C ASP A 79 3.23 1.02 16.60
N LYS A 80 2.34 1.06 17.61
CA LYS A 80 2.57 0.39 18.90
C LYS A 80 2.74 -1.12 18.73
N LEU A 81 1.90 -1.74 17.92
CA LEU A 81 1.97 -3.17 17.66
C LEU A 81 3.28 -3.54 16.95
N ALA A 82 3.70 -2.74 15.97
CA ALA A 82 5.00 -2.92 15.32
C ALA A 82 6.17 -2.81 16.29
N LYS A 83 6.20 -1.77 17.14
CA LYS A 83 7.24 -1.60 18.16
C LYS A 83 7.28 -2.77 19.15
N LYS A 84 6.11 -3.33 19.50
CA LYS A 84 6.04 -4.54 20.32
C LYS A 84 6.55 -5.77 19.57
N ALA A 85 6.24 -5.92 18.29
CA ALA A 85 6.76 -7.03 17.49
C ALA A 85 8.30 -6.96 17.35
N GLU A 86 8.88 -5.76 17.19
CA GLU A 86 10.34 -5.57 17.08
C GLU A 86 11.08 -5.88 18.38
N SER A 87 10.48 -5.58 19.53
CA SER A 87 11.13 -5.73 20.84
C SER A 87 11.16 -7.17 21.35
N LYS A 88 10.54 -8.13 20.63
CA LYS A 88 10.40 -9.55 20.98
C LYS A 88 9.76 -9.91 22.36
N PRO A 89 8.95 -9.09 23.05
CA PRO A 89 8.11 -9.58 24.14
C PRO A 89 7.06 -10.56 23.60
N GLU A 90 6.60 -11.46 24.47
CA GLU A 90 5.46 -12.31 24.17
C GLU A 90 4.22 -11.44 23.95
N LEU A 91 3.68 -11.48 22.73
CA LEU A 91 2.48 -10.74 22.36
C LEU A 91 1.24 -11.52 22.82
N PRO A 92 0.14 -10.85 23.19
CA PRO A 92 -1.14 -11.51 23.32
C PRO A 92 -1.49 -12.27 22.02
N ASN A 93 -2.03 -13.48 22.14
CA ASN A 93 -2.36 -14.35 21.00
C ASN A 93 -3.18 -13.63 19.89
N SER A 94 -4.14 -12.78 20.28
CA SER A 94 -4.91 -12.00 19.29
C SER A 94 -4.07 -11.01 18.48
N GLN A 95 -3.01 -10.44 19.07
CA GLN A 95 -2.08 -9.54 18.40
C GLN A 95 -1.11 -10.30 17.49
N GLU A 96 -0.67 -11.49 17.91
CA GLU A 96 0.17 -12.37 17.10
C GLU A 96 -0.58 -12.89 15.88
N LEU A 97 -1.82 -13.36 16.04
CA LEU A 97 -2.68 -13.80 14.94
C LEU A 97 -2.96 -12.67 13.95
N PHE A 98 -3.21 -11.46 14.44
CA PHE A 98 -3.39 -10.29 13.59
C PHE A 98 -2.12 -10.02 12.76
N LEU A 99 -0.96 -9.95 13.41
CA LEU A 99 0.33 -9.73 12.74
C LEU A 99 0.63 -10.80 11.68
N LYS A 100 0.33 -12.07 11.98
CA LYS A 100 0.48 -13.16 11.03
C LYS A 100 -0.41 -12.97 9.80
N ASN A 101 -1.70 -12.67 10.02
CA ASN A 101 -2.67 -12.51 8.93
C ASN A 101 -2.36 -11.31 8.02
N ILE A 102 -1.80 -10.23 8.54
CA ILE A 102 -1.43 -9.07 7.70
C ILE A 102 -0.12 -9.29 6.95
N SER A 103 0.77 -10.18 7.43
CA SER A 103 2.08 -10.45 6.80
C SER A 103 2.00 -11.52 5.71
N ASP A 104 0.94 -12.33 5.72
CA ASP A 104 0.64 -13.36 4.71
C ASP A 104 -0.11 -12.79 3.48
N GLN A 105 -0.35 -11.46 3.42
CA GLN A 105 -0.89 -10.74 2.25
C GLN A 105 0.21 -10.06 1.43
#